data_AF-A0A938LT77-F1
#
_entry.id   AF-A0A938LT77-F1
#
_cell.length_a   1.000
_cell.length_b   1.000
_cell.length_c   1.000
_cell.angle_alpha   90.00
_cell.angle_beta   90.00
_cell.angle_gamma   90.00
#
_symmetry.space_group_name_H-M   'P 1'
#
loop_
_entity.id
_entity.type
_entity.pdbx_description
1 polymer ?
#
loop_
_entity_poly.entity_id
_entity_poly.type
_entity_poly.pdbx_seq_one_letter_code
_entity_poly.pdbx_strand_id
1 'polypeptide(L)'
;DRKMLALGDRNGTIRVFDPASGRLRHANLPAWCGPVHAVQFSADGKTLATCAGWGTIGVCLWDAHTWQPLRRFEAEDTTGRFGHEFGTMAWGRNGTLLAVPNGHENSVRIVEAQSGRVLRVLYSRRQDILSASRVSDGAHEGLLKIGSVSWLPDSMLLAGGRRDGKVLVWDLGSDSSEPSVTLDAHTGTALVAWEQKGRRLITGGEDGGIKLWEPHRGTLTATLERPGRPITCLAPSPDGHALAAGNAAGTIRLWNVEENLVFNLLRSEPNDPQAEGASVTAVAWSPDGARLASGDADGTIRIWDPRSRQPRRSFAARCGTIASLTWSPDGRLLVCGGADGTGRVWDVRNDFEEYVVLLPLWGSAGPGVAISRGGDYRGPPGVAEHLLYIAATERGRETLTPANFQSRFGWVNEPWQVGLYTPGAEKVKRIYVKAEAQPPYDGNSWAAAFNDLQDALSVAQPDTEIWVAAGVYRPDRGTGARTASFRLKDGVRLYGGFAGTETSLDQRDPNHHETILSGDLQGDDGADFANYDDNSYHVILGSGTDETAVLNGFVVTSGNAEGPGESPLHKGGGICI
;
A
#
# COMPACT_ATOMS: atom_id res chain seq x y z
N ASP A 1 -14.61 -16.11 -13.14
CA ASP A 1 -14.90 -14.91 -13.98
C ASP A 1 -14.94 -13.59 -13.18
N ARG A 2 -14.54 -13.58 -11.89
CA ARG A 2 -14.39 -12.35 -11.10
C ARG A 2 -12.94 -12.12 -10.72
N LYS A 3 -12.40 -10.96 -11.14
CA LYS A 3 -10.99 -10.56 -11.01
C LYS A 3 -10.84 -9.74 -9.75
N MET A 4 -10.28 -10.30 -8.68
CA MET A 4 -10.14 -9.58 -7.40
C MET A 4 -8.95 -8.61 -7.44
N LEU A 5 -9.16 -7.40 -6.94
CA LEU A 5 -8.12 -6.39 -6.73
C LEU A 5 -7.76 -6.38 -5.24
N ALA A 6 -6.47 -6.40 -4.91
CA ALA A 6 -5.99 -6.28 -3.54
C ALA A 6 -5.07 -5.06 -3.40
N LEU A 7 -5.21 -4.33 -2.31
CA LEU A 7 -4.46 -3.13 -1.96
C LEU A 7 -3.95 -3.27 -0.53
N GLY A 8 -2.66 -3.04 -0.30
CA GLY A 8 -2.10 -2.90 1.04
C GLY A 8 -1.93 -1.42 1.40
N ASP A 9 -2.14 -1.05 2.66
CA ASP A 9 -1.84 0.29 3.16
C ASP A 9 -0.78 0.31 4.28
N ARG A 10 -0.40 1.53 4.68
CA ARG A 10 0.66 1.78 5.66
C ARG A 10 0.33 1.33 7.08
N ASN A 11 -0.94 1.05 7.37
CA ASN A 11 -1.37 0.65 8.72
C ASN A 11 -1.51 -0.86 8.84
N GLY A 12 -1.07 -1.61 7.82
CA GLY A 12 -1.23 -3.06 7.79
C GLY A 12 -2.61 -3.49 7.31
N THR A 13 -3.43 -2.61 6.72
CA THR A 13 -4.75 -3.01 6.21
C THR A 13 -4.61 -3.54 4.80
N ILE A 14 -5.20 -4.71 4.54
CA ILE A 14 -5.35 -5.27 3.21
C ILE A 14 -6.81 -5.09 2.80
N ARG A 15 -7.03 -4.34 1.72
CA ARG A 15 -8.35 -4.14 1.12
C ARG A 15 -8.45 -4.99 -0.14
N VAL A 16 -9.60 -5.61 -0.33
CA VAL A 16 -9.87 -6.50 -1.44
C VAL A 16 -11.19 -6.13 -2.08
N PHE A 17 -11.13 -5.73 -3.33
CA PHE A 17 -12.28 -5.31 -4.10
C PHE A 17 -12.64 -6.34 -5.18
N ASP A 18 -13.92 -6.70 -5.27
CA ASP A 18 -14.50 -7.45 -6.40
C ASP A 18 -15.15 -6.46 -7.38
N PRO A 19 -14.48 -6.16 -8.51
CA PRO A 19 -15.00 -5.33 -9.60
C PRO A 19 -16.40 -5.69 -10.08
N ALA A 20 -16.69 -6.99 -10.15
CA ALA A 20 -17.90 -7.50 -10.79
C ALA A 20 -19.13 -7.34 -9.90
N SER A 21 -18.94 -7.41 -8.58
CA SER A 21 -20.04 -7.20 -7.61
C SER A 21 -20.00 -5.85 -6.92
N GLY A 22 -18.93 -5.06 -7.11
CA GLY A 22 -18.68 -3.85 -6.33
C GLY A 22 -18.38 -4.15 -4.86
N ARG A 23 -18.22 -5.41 -4.45
CA ARG A 23 -18.09 -5.80 -3.05
C ARG A 23 -16.66 -5.60 -2.57
N LEU A 24 -16.53 -4.89 -1.44
CA LEU A 24 -15.26 -4.65 -0.77
C LEU A 24 -15.17 -5.54 0.49
N ARG A 25 -14.02 -6.17 0.67
CA ARG A 25 -13.62 -6.88 1.88
C ARG A 25 -12.35 -6.23 2.40
N HIS A 26 -12.12 -6.32 3.69
CA HIS A 26 -10.86 -5.92 4.30
C HIS A 26 -10.42 -7.01 5.27
N ALA A 27 -9.11 -7.11 5.43
CA ALA A 27 -8.48 -7.90 6.47
C ALA A 27 -7.38 -7.02 7.07
N ASN A 28 -7.41 -6.86 8.39
CA ASN A 28 -6.37 -6.14 9.10
C ASN A 28 -5.23 -7.11 9.41
N LEU A 29 -4.00 -6.75 9.04
CA LEU A 29 -2.84 -7.36 9.66
C LEU A 29 -2.82 -6.95 11.15
N PRO A 30 -2.32 -7.82 12.03
CA PRO A 30 -2.07 -7.45 13.42
C PRO A 30 -1.22 -6.17 13.51
N ALA A 31 -1.50 -5.32 14.51
CA ALA A 31 -0.91 -3.99 14.66
C ALA A 31 0.64 -3.96 14.66
N TRP A 32 1.30 -5.04 15.06
CA TRP A 32 2.77 -5.16 15.09
C TRP A 32 3.39 -5.47 13.70
N CYS A 33 2.60 -5.83 12.68
CA CYS A 33 3.09 -6.05 11.30
C CYS A 33 3.51 -4.76 10.60
N GLY A 34 2.95 -3.60 10.96
CA GLY A 34 3.26 -2.35 10.29
C GLY A 34 2.84 -2.27 8.82
N PRO A 35 3.45 -1.37 8.03
CA PRO A 35 3.03 -1.01 6.69
C PRO A 35 3.17 -2.15 5.69
N VAL A 36 2.16 -2.32 4.83
CA VAL A 36 2.21 -3.26 3.70
C VAL A 36 2.99 -2.63 2.56
N HIS A 37 4.17 -3.18 2.27
CA HIS A 37 5.07 -2.67 1.22
C HIS A 37 4.82 -3.31 -0.14
N ALA A 38 4.40 -4.58 -0.14
CA ALA A 38 4.13 -5.30 -1.37
C ALA A 38 2.97 -6.28 -1.16
N VAL A 39 2.13 -6.38 -2.18
CA VAL A 39 1.01 -7.31 -2.26
C VAL A 39 1.12 -8.03 -3.59
N GLN A 40 0.95 -9.34 -3.62
CA GLN A 40 1.01 -10.10 -4.87
C GLN A 40 0.20 -11.41 -4.78
N PHE A 41 -0.74 -11.59 -5.71
CA PHE A 41 -1.42 -12.88 -5.87
C PHE A 41 -0.48 -13.93 -6.49
N SER A 42 -0.64 -15.17 -6.08
CA SER A 42 -0.07 -16.33 -6.77
C SER A 42 -0.59 -16.39 -8.22
N ALA A 43 0.17 -17.05 -9.09
CA ALA A 43 -0.17 -17.17 -10.51
C ALA A 43 -1.56 -17.81 -10.74
N ASP A 44 -1.96 -18.74 -9.86
CA ASP A 44 -3.27 -19.40 -9.89
C ASP A 44 -4.39 -18.60 -9.22
N GLY A 45 -4.06 -17.45 -8.60
CA GLY A 45 -5.02 -16.54 -7.97
C GLY A 45 -5.58 -17.01 -6.63
N LYS A 46 -5.10 -18.15 -6.09
CA LYS A 46 -5.66 -18.77 -4.87
C LYS A 46 -5.03 -18.28 -3.57
N THR A 47 -3.83 -17.74 -3.65
CA THR A 47 -3.08 -17.26 -2.49
C THR A 47 -2.71 -15.80 -2.71
N LEU A 48 -2.89 -14.96 -1.69
CA LEU A 48 -2.34 -13.61 -1.66
C LEU A 48 -1.12 -13.62 -0.73
N ALA A 49 0.01 -13.10 -1.21
CA ALA A 49 1.15 -12.78 -0.36
C ALA A 49 1.19 -11.29 -0.07
N THR A 50 1.44 -10.96 1.20
CA THR A 50 1.68 -9.58 1.64
C THR A 50 2.97 -9.50 2.43
N CYS A 51 3.80 -8.54 2.08
CA CYS A 51 5.00 -8.17 2.84
C CYS A 51 4.67 -6.93 3.65
N ALA A 52 4.80 -7.01 4.98
CA ALA A 52 4.57 -5.90 5.89
C ALA A 52 5.67 -5.82 6.95
N GLY A 53 6.06 -4.61 7.38
CA GLY A 53 7.07 -4.47 8.44
C GLY A 53 7.59 -3.06 8.69
N TRP A 54 8.01 -2.76 9.93
CA TRP A 54 8.75 -1.55 10.31
C TRP A 54 10.28 -1.80 10.43
N GLY A 55 10.81 -2.73 9.64
CA GLY A 55 12.23 -3.13 9.70
C GLY A 55 12.39 -4.64 9.49
N THR A 56 11.62 -5.42 10.25
CA THR A 56 11.52 -6.88 10.10
C THR A 56 10.37 -7.23 9.16
N ILE A 57 10.67 -7.94 8.06
CA ILE A 57 9.67 -8.32 7.07
C ILE A 57 8.84 -9.49 7.61
N GLY A 58 7.58 -9.19 7.92
CA GLY A 58 6.54 -10.18 8.09
C GLY A 58 5.91 -10.50 6.74
N VAL A 59 5.97 -11.76 6.31
CA VAL A 59 5.19 -12.22 5.16
C VAL A 59 3.93 -12.90 5.66
N CYS A 60 2.78 -12.41 5.24
CA CYS A 60 1.50 -13.06 5.49
C CYS A 60 0.96 -13.62 4.19
N LEU A 61 0.51 -14.87 4.26
CA LEU A 61 -0.18 -15.54 3.18
C LEU A 61 -1.64 -15.67 3.53
N TRP A 62 -2.49 -15.41 2.56
CA TRP A 62 -3.93 -15.40 2.71
C TRP A 62 -4.55 -16.29 1.66
N ASP A 63 -5.63 -16.97 2.04
CA ASP A 63 -6.46 -17.66 1.07
C ASP A 63 -7.29 -16.61 0.34
N ALA A 64 -7.10 -16.50 -0.97
CA ALA A 64 -7.75 -15.48 -1.78
C ALA A 64 -9.28 -15.67 -1.93
N HIS A 65 -9.82 -16.83 -1.51
CA HIS A 65 -11.26 -17.10 -1.58
C HIS A 65 -11.97 -16.73 -0.28
N THR A 66 -11.40 -17.18 0.83
CA THR A 66 -11.97 -17.04 2.18
C THR A 66 -11.45 -15.82 2.91
N TRP A 67 -10.33 -15.24 2.46
CA TRP A 67 -9.62 -14.11 3.08
C TRP A 67 -9.16 -14.39 4.51
N GLN A 68 -9.04 -15.67 4.84
CA GLN A 68 -8.47 -16.10 6.09
C GLN A 68 -6.94 -16.08 5.97
N PRO A 69 -6.23 -15.65 7.02
CA PRO A 69 -4.78 -15.81 7.06
C PRO A 69 -4.48 -17.31 6.99
N LEU A 70 -3.76 -17.73 5.94
CA LEU A 70 -3.25 -19.09 5.83
C LEU A 70 -2.10 -19.27 6.79
N ARG A 71 -1.14 -18.34 6.74
CA ARG A 71 0.04 -18.32 7.61
C ARG A 71 0.67 -16.94 7.69
N ARG A 72 1.44 -16.75 8.76
CA ARG A 72 2.36 -15.66 8.99
C ARG A 72 3.77 -16.23 9.12
N PHE A 73 4.73 -15.54 8.54
CA PHE A 73 6.16 -15.75 8.76
C PHE A 73 6.71 -14.47 9.35
N GLU A 74 7.25 -14.57 10.56
CA GLU A 74 8.20 -13.57 11.02
C GLU A 74 9.54 -13.90 10.38
N ALA A 75 10.19 -12.92 9.76
CA ALA A 75 11.64 -12.95 9.81
C ALA A 75 12.01 -12.81 11.30
N GLU A 76 12.78 -13.73 11.87
CA GLU A 76 13.10 -13.70 13.30
C GLU A 76 13.65 -12.33 13.78
N ASP A 77 13.27 -12.06 15.02
CA ASP A 77 13.60 -11.02 15.99
C ASP A 77 14.72 -10.02 15.63
N THR A 78 14.38 -8.73 15.58
CA THR A 78 15.26 -7.65 16.05
C THR A 78 14.47 -6.34 16.18
N THR A 79 14.47 -5.80 17.38
CA THR A 79 13.97 -4.47 17.75
C THR A 79 14.89 -3.38 17.19
N GLY A 80 14.65 -2.95 15.94
CA GLY A 80 15.45 -1.88 15.31
C GLY A 80 14.61 -0.90 14.49
N ARG A 81 14.64 0.39 14.85
CA ARG A 81 13.97 1.49 14.13
C ARG A 81 14.76 1.87 12.88
N PHE A 82 14.38 1.44 11.66
CA PHE A 82 15.02 1.95 10.43
C PHE A 82 14.11 1.97 9.17
N GLY A 83 14.12 3.11 8.46
CA GLY A 83 14.09 3.33 7.00
C GLY A 83 13.00 2.69 6.10
N HIS A 84 12.18 3.54 5.48
CA HIS A 84 11.07 3.25 4.54
C HIS A 84 11.46 2.70 3.16
N GLU A 85 12.11 1.54 3.00
CA GLU A 85 12.62 1.23 1.66
C GLU A 85 12.73 -0.28 1.37
N PHE A 86 11.65 -0.86 0.83
CA PHE A 86 11.49 -2.31 0.64
C PHE A 86 11.34 -2.68 -0.84
N GLY A 87 11.93 -3.81 -1.22
CA GLY A 87 11.88 -4.34 -2.59
C GLY A 87 10.66 -5.19 -2.90
N THR A 88 10.41 -5.40 -4.19
CA THR A 88 9.29 -6.20 -4.70
C THR A 88 9.46 -7.68 -4.37
N MET A 89 8.41 -8.37 -3.92
CA MET A 89 8.38 -9.84 -3.85
C MET A 89 8.23 -10.43 -5.26
N ALA A 90 8.60 -11.72 -5.42
CA ALA A 90 8.36 -12.42 -6.67
C ALA A 90 7.90 -13.88 -6.44
N TRP A 91 6.81 -14.27 -7.11
CA TRP A 91 6.34 -15.65 -7.14
C TRP A 91 7.15 -16.50 -8.12
N GLY A 92 7.45 -17.73 -7.71
CA GLY A 92 8.05 -18.76 -8.55
C GLY A 92 7.03 -19.57 -9.35
N ARG A 93 7.58 -20.45 -10.19
CA ARG A 93 6.98 -21.29 -11.25
C ARG A 93 5.50 -21.71 -11.12
N ASN A 94 5.00 -22.01 -9.93
CA ASN A 94 3.61 -22.49 -9.75
C ASN A 94 2.82 -21.73 -8.66
N GLY A 95 3.31 -20.58 -8.18
CA GLY A 95 2.74 -19.94 -6.99
C GLY A 95 2.95 -20.74 -5.70
N THR A 96 3.89 -21.69 -5.72
CA THR A 96 4.26 -22.52 -4.56
C THR A 96 5.46 -21.98 -3.82
N LEU A 97 6.33 -21.23 -4.50
CA LEU A 97 7.52 -20.62 -3.94
C LEU A 97 7.42 -19.10 -4.03
N LEU A 98 7.88 -18.43 -2.99
CA LEU A 98 7.93 -16.98 -2.90
C LEU A 98 9.35 -16.53 -2.59
N ALA A 99 9.88 -15.63 -3.41
CA ALA A 99 11.14 -14.95 -3.17
C ALA A 99 10.86 -13.63 -2.44
N VAL A 100 11.45 -13.50 -1.25
CA VAL A 100 11.22 -12.37 -0.33
C VAL A 100 12.56 -11.71 -0.04
N PRO A 101 12.78 -10.45 -0.43
CA PRO A 101 13.97 -9.72 -0.03
C PRO A 101 14.06 -9.66 1.50
N ASN A 102 15.26 -9.81 2.06
CA ASN A 102 15.57 -9.61 3.46
C ASN A 102 16.60 -8.48 3.58
N GLY A 103 16.13 -7.32 4.06
CA GLY A 103 16.94 -6.11 4.15
C GLY A 103 18.02 -6.13 5.24
N HIS A 104 17.93 -7.03 6.22
CA HIS A 104 18.89 -7.12 7.33
C HIS A 104 20.11 -7.97 6.97
N GLU A 105 19.92 -9.05 6.22
CA GLU A 105 20.98 -10.00 5.85
C GLU A 105 21.53 -9.77 4.44
N ASN A 106 21.07 -8.71 3.74
CA ASN A 106 21.33 -8.49 2.32
C ASN A 106 21.08 -9.77 1.50
N SER A 107 19.93 -10.41 1.75
CA SER A 107 19.63 -11.74 1.24
C SER A 107 18.23 -11.81 0.61
N VAL A 108 17.94 -12.89 -0.09
CA VAL A 108 16.59 -13.23 -0.56
C VAL A 108 16.23 -14.59 0.01
N ARG A 109 15.11 -14.65 0.73
CA ARG A 109 14.58 -15.91 1.28
C ARG A 109 13.64 -16.53 0.26
N ILE A 110 13.83 -17.82 0.02
CA ILE A 110 12.91 -18.65 -0.76
C ILE A 110 12.02 -19.40 0.22
N VAL A 111 10.75 -19.04 0.20
CA VAL A 111 9.74 -19.56 1.12
C VAL A 111 8.78 -20.46 0.35
N GLU A 112 8.50 -21.64 0.88
CA GLU A 112 7.40 -22.47 0.40
C GLU A 112 6.08 -21.89 0.91
N ALA A 113 5.19 -21.48 0.00
CA ALA A 113 3.98 -20.77 0.36
C ALA A 113 2.96 -21.61 1.14
N GLN A 114 2.92 -22.93 0.95
CA GLN A 114 1.98 -23.78 1.69
C GLN A 114 2.42 -24.00 3.15
N SER A 115 3.69 -24.36 3.35
CA SER A 115 4.21 -24.68 4.68
C SER A 115 4.72 -23.46 5.42
N GLY A 116 5.12 -22.42 4.69
CA GLY A 116 5.84 -21.29 5.25
C GLY A 116 7.31 -21.51 5.52
N ARG A 117 7.80 -22.69 5.19
CA ARG A 117 9.17 -23.06 5.46
C ARG A 117 10.09 -22.23 4.57
N VAL A 118 11.07 -21.58 5.19
CA VAL A 118 12.23 -21.06 4.46
C VAL A 118 13.01 -22.26 3.94
N LEU A 119 12.99 -22.45 2.62
CA LEU A 119 13.70 -23.53 1.95
C LEU A 119 15.17 -23.18 1.77
N ARG A 120 15.44 -21.92 1.42
CA ARG A 120 16.79 -21.40 1.12
C ARG A 120 16.88 -19.93 1.49
N VAL A 121 18.08 -19.51 1.88
CA VAL A 121 18.47 -18.10 1.97
C VAL A 121 19.57 -17.87 0.94
N LEU A 122 19.38 -16.90 0.06
CA LEU A 122 20.29 -16.54 -1.02
C LEU A 122 21.01 -15.24 -0.65
N TYR A 123 22.32 -15.26 -0.54
CA TYR A 123 23.06 -14.11 -0.02
C TYR A 123 23.57 -13.23 -1.16
N SER A 124 23.69 -11.92 -0.89
CA SER A 124 24.23 -10.98 -1.88
C SER A 124 25.72 -11.19 -2.15
N ARG A 125 26.47 -11.67 -1.15
CA ARG A 125 27.91 -11.94 -1.22
C ARG A 125 28.28 -13.14 -0.35
N ARG A 126 29.35 -13.84 -0.74
CA ARG A 126 29.91 -14.98 0.01
C ARG A 126 30.29 -14.67 1.46
N GLN A 127 30.73 -13.44 1.72
CA GLN A 127 31.14 -13.02 3.07
C GLN A 127 29.93 -12.86 4.02
N ASP A 128 28.74 -12.57 3.47
CA ASP A 128 27.49 -12.44 4.22
C ASP A 128 27.03 -13.81 4.77
N ILE A 129 27.39 -14.91 4.09
CA ILE A 129 27.15 -16.30 4.55
C ILE A 129 27.89 -16.58 5.87
N LEU A 130 29.08 -15.99 6.03
CA LEU A 130 29.96 -16.23 7.17
C LEU A 130 29.71 -15.26 8.34
N SER A 131 28.96 -14.18 8.11
CA SER A 131 28.76 -13.08 9.07
C SER A 131 27.33 -12.92 9.57
N ALA A 132 26.46 -13.92 9.38
CA ALA A 132 25.02 -13.90 9.74
C ALA A 132 24.68 -13.57 11.22
N SER A 133 25.68 -13.22 12.05
CA SER A 133 25.56 -12.92 13.48
C SER A 133 26.11 -11.55 13.91
N ARG A 134 26.62 -10.67 13.02
CA ARG A 134 27.17 -9.37 13.45
C ARG A 134 26.47 -8.19 12.77
N VAL A 135 25.69 -7.47 13.57
CA VAL A 135 25.19 -6.12 13.30
C VAL A 135 26.40 -5.18 13.20
N SER A 136 26.60 -4.53 12.05
CA SER A 136 27.60 -3.47 11.92
C SER A 136 27.01 -2.25 11.21
N ASP A 137 26.63 -1.26 12.02
CA ASP A 137 26.09 0.04 11.63
C ASP A 137 27.09 0.86 10.77
N GLY A 138 26.99 0.76 9.46
CA GLY A 138 27.78 1.58 8.53
C GLY A 138 26.99 2.02 7.31
N ALA A 139 27.18 3.28 6.87
CA ALA A 139 26.58 3.86 5.66
C ALA A 139 26.85 3.07 4.36
N HIS A 140 27.86 2.18 4.35
CA HIS A 140 28.18 1.30 3.23
C HIS A 140 27.28 0.05 3.12
N GLU A 141 26.55 -0.35 4.18
CA GLU A 141 25.64 -1.52 4.11
C GLU A 141 24.35 -1.23 3.34
N GLY A 142 23.85 0.01 3.38
CA GLY A 142 22.63 0.39 2.65
C GLY A 142 22.72 0.12 1.14
N LEU A 143 23.93 0.18 0.57
CA LEU A 143 24.20 -0.06 -0.85
C LEU A 143 24.10 -1.54 -1.25
N LEU A 144 24.18 -2.46 -0.29
CA LEU A 144 24.12 -3.91 -0.54
C LEU A 144 22.71 -4.46 -0.48
N LYS A 145 21.75 -3.64 -0.03
CA LYS A 145 20.34 -4.01 0.05
C LYS A 145 19.78 -4.30 -1.35
N ILE A 146 18.95 -5.34 -1.40
CA ILE A 146 18.26 -5.77 -2.61
C ILE A 146 16.93 -5.00 -2.69
N GLY A 147 16.85 -4.05 -3.64
CA GLY A 147 15.69 -3.15 -3.80
C GLY A 147 14.68 -3.63 -4.85
N SER A 148 15.05 -4.57 -5.72
CA SER A 148 14.17 -5.10 -6.75
C SER A 148 14.44 -6.59 -6.90
N VAL A 149 13.39 -7.42 -6.90
CA VAL A 149 13.51 -8.85 -7.16
C VAL A 149 12.52 -9.26 -8.24
N SER A 150 12.97 -10.08 -9.16
CA SER A 150 12.16 -10.61 -10.24
C SER A 150 12.53 -12.08 -10.49
N TRP A 151 11.52 -12.93 -10.58
CA TRP A 151 11.68 -14.35 -10.88
C TRP A 151 11.32 -14.59 -12.35
N LEU A 152 12.19 -15.29 -13.08
CA LEU A 152 11.88 -15.71 -14.45
C LEU A 152 10.78 -16.78 -14.41
N PRO A 153 9.60 -16.54 -15.01
CA PRO A 153 8.52 -17.52 -15.02
C PRO A 153 8.98 -18.84 -15.65
N ASP A 154 8.45 -19.93 -15.11
CA ASP A 154 8.76 -21.30 -15.54
C ASP A 154 10.23 -21.74 -15.40
N SER A 155 11.04 -20.97 -14.66
CA SER A 155 12.46 -21.24 -14.45
C SER A 155 12.85 -21.22 -12.97
N MET A 156 14.06 -21.72 -12.68
CA MET A 156 14.71 -21.66 -11.38
C MET A 156 15.64 -20.43 -11.25
N LEU A 157 15.59 -19.52 -12.24
CA LEU A 157 16.38 -18.29 -12.21
C LEU A 157 15.65 -17.17 -11.49
N LEU A 158 16.36 -16.57 -10.53
CA LEU A 158 15.94 -15.40 -9.80
C LEU A 158 16.96 -14.28 -10.02
N ALA A 159 16.48 -13.05 -10.23
CA ALA A 159 17.33 -11.87 -10.30
C ALA A 159 17.00 -10.89 -9.17
N GLY A 160 18.03 -10.25 -8.63
CA GLY A 160 17.94 -9.21 -7.60
C GLY A 160 18.80 -8.01 -7.97
N GLY A 161 18.19 -6.83 -8.00
CA GLY A 161 18.88 -5.56 -8.18
C GLY A 161 19.30 -4.97 -6.84
N ARG A 162 20.58 -4.62 -6.72
CA ARG A 162 21.14 -3.97 -5.53
C ARG A 162 21.26 -2.46 -5.72
N ARG A 163 21.40 -1.75 -4.60
CA ARG A 163 21.53 -0.29 -4.58
C ARG A 163 22.88 0.25 -5.06
N ASP A 164 23.91 -0.59 -5.06
CA ASP A 164 25.20 -0.27 -5.66
C ASP A 164 25.21 -0.42 -7.19
N GLY A 165 24.10 -0.83 -7.78
CA GLY A 165 23.94 -0.98 -9.23
C GLY A 165 24.33 -2.34 -9.77
N LYS A 166 24.78 -3.23 -8.88
CA LYS A 166 24.97 -4.63 -9.27
C LYS A 166 23.65 -5.36 -9.36
N VAL A 167 23.61 -6.31 -10.29
CA VAL A 167 22.50 -7.25 -10.42
C VAL A 167 23.01 -8.66 -10.17
N LEU A 168 22.33 -9.36 -9.28
CA LEU A 168 22.64 -10.71 -8.87
C LEU A 168 21.67 -11.67 -9.53
N VAL A 169 22.18 -12.77 -10.08
CA VAL A 169 21.37 -13.86 -10.61
C VAL A 169 21.68 -15.11 -9.79
N TRP A 170 20.63 -15.76 -9.30
CA TRP A 170 20.72 -17.05 -8.61
C TRP A 170 20.07 -18.13 -9.45
N ASP A 171 20.73 -19.28 -9.53
CA ASP A 171 20.14 -20.52 -10.06
C ASP A 171 19.72 -21.43 -8.90
N LEU A 172 18.41 -21.49 -8.68
CA LEU A 172 17.79 -22.33 -7.65
C LEU A 172 17.81 -23.82 -7.99
N GLY A 173 18.21 -24.20 -9.22
CA GLY A 173 18.54 -25.58 -9.56
C GLY A 173 19.86 -26.04 -8.94
N SER A 174 20.70 -25.09 -8.51
CA SER A 174 21.94 -25.39 -7.78
C SER A 174 21.71 -25.41 -6.26
N ASP A 175 22.54 -26.16 -5.55
CA ASP A 175 22.56 -26.15 -4.08
C ASP A 175 23.28 -24.91 -3.49
N SER A 176 23.78 -24.01 -4.34
CA SER A 176 24.51 -22.82 -3.91
C SER A 176 23.58 -21.70 -3.44
N SER A 177 23.87 -21.12 -2.28
CA SER A 177 23.24 -19.88 -1.82
C SER A 177 23.94 -18.61 -2.34
N GLU A 178 25.02 -18.76 -3.10
CA GLU A 178 25.73 -17.66 -3.75
C GLU A 178 25.12 -17.35 -5.12
N PRO A 179 25.23 -16.09 -5.60
CA PRO A 179 24.81 -15.76 -6.96
C PRO A 179 25.65 -16.55 -7.97
N SER A 180 24.99 -17.16 -8.95
CA SER A 180 25.65 -17.84 -10.07
C SER A 180 26.32 -16.83 -10.99
N VAL A 181 25.74 -15.63 -11.11
CA VAL A 181 26.28 -14.51 -11.88
C VAL A 181 26.09 -13.21 -11.10
N THR A 182 27.13 -12.37 -11.08
CA THR A 182 27.08 -10.98 -10.60
C THR A 182 27.39 -10.04 -11.76
N LEU A 183 26.51 -9.09 -12.01
CA LEU A 183 26.59 -8.14 -13.13
C LEU A 183 26.87 -6.74 -12.59
N ASP A 184 27.96 -6.11 -13.06
CA ASP A 184 28.20 -4.68 -12.85
C ASP A 184 27.36 -3.88 -13.85
N ALA A 185 26.06 -3.79 -13.57
CA ALA A 185 25.09 -3.34 -14.56
C ALA A 185 24.98 -1.80 -14.62
N HIS A 186 24.83 -1.15 -13.48
CA HIS A 186 24.51 0.28 -13.39
C HIS A 186 25.31 0.96 -12.27
N THR A 187 25.19 2.29 -12.19
CA THR A 187 25.52 3.06 -10.98
C THR A 187 24.24 3.38 -10.23
N GLY A 188 24.27 3.35 -8.89
CA GLY A 188 23.07 3.57 -8.08
C GLY A 188 22.08 2.41 -8.18
N THR A 189 20.83 2.59 -7.78
CA THR A 189 19.90 1.47 -7.63
C THR A 189 19.56 0.77 -8.96
N ALA A 190 19.77 -0.54 -9.02
CA ALA A 190 19.40 -1.36 -10.17
C ALA A 190 17.96 -1.92 -10.04
N LEU A 191 17.19 -1.74 -11.10
CA LEU A 191 15.89 -2.35 -11.32
C LEU A 191 16.05 -3.60 -12.19
N VAL A 192 15.26 -4.65 -11.91
CA VAL A 192 15.32 -5.92 -12.66
C VAL A 192 13.95 -6.33 -13.19
N ALA A 193 13.92 -6.80 -14.43
CA ALA A 193 12.75 -7.39 -15.07
C ALA A 193 13.15 -8.51 -16.03
N TRP A 194 12.25 -9.44 -16.31
CA TRP A 194 12.50 -10.55 -17.23
C TRP A 194 11.76 -10.37 -18.55
N GLU A 195 12.48 -10.60 -19.65
CA GLU A 195 11.86 -10.89 -20.94
C GLU A 195 11.36 -12.34 -20.94
N GLN A 196 10.05 -12.52 -21.10
CA GLN A 196 9.40 -13.83 -21.00
C GLN A 196 9.79 -14.81 -22.12
N LYS A 197 9.84 -14.34 -23.37
CA LYS A 197 10.08 -15.21 -24.54
C LYS A 197 11.57 -15.49 -24.78
N GLY A 198 12.40 -14.45 -24.77
CA GLY A 198 13.84 -14.57 -24.98
C GLY A 198 14.63 -15.00 -23.74
N ARG A 199 13.99 -15.05 -22.55
CA ARG A 199 14.61 -15.40 -21.27
C ARG A 199 15.85 -14.56 -20.93
N ARG A 200 15.93 -13.33 -21.47
CA ARG A 200 16.96 -12.34 -21.14
C ARG A 200 16.56 -11.56 -19.90
N LEU A 201 17.57 -11.15 -19.14
CA LEU A 201 17.41 -10.25 -18.01
C LEU A 201 17.51 -8.80 -18.50
N ILE A 202 16.53 -7.99 -18.14
CA ILE A 202 16.47 -6.56 -18.43
C ILE A 202 16.82 -5.82 -17.13
N THR A 203 17.77 -4.89 -17.21
CA THR A 203 18.19 -4.07 -16.08
C THR A 203 18.10 -2.60 -16.43
N GLY A 204 17.69 -1.78 -15.47
CA GLY A 204 17.70 -0.31 -15.56
C GLY A 204 18.31 0.29 -14.31
N GLY A 205 18.86 1.50 -14.39
CA GLY A 205 19.46 2.13 -13.21
C GLY A 205 19.49 3.65 -13.23
N GLU A 206 20.07 4.24 -12.18
CA GLU A 206 20.18 5.69 -12.01
C GLU A 206 21.10 6.35 -13.03
N ASP A 207 21.97 5.58 -13.68
CA ASP A 207 22.76 6.02 -14.84
C ASP A 207 21.92 6.31 -16.11
N GLY A 208 20.61 6.06 -16.04
CA GLY A 208 19.68 6.20 -17.17
C GLY A 208 19.84 5.11 -18.22
N GLY A 209 20.71 4.12 -17.97
CA GLY A 209 20.97 3.04 -18.90
C GLY A 209 19.93 1.93 -18.76
N ILE A 210 19.61 1.29 -19.88
CA ILE A 210 18.90 0.02 -19.91
C ILE A 210 19.80 -1.01 -20.60
N LYS A 211 19.96 -2.17 -19.99
CA LYS A 211 20.86 -3.23 -20.46
C LYS A 211 20.12 -4.57 -20.50
N LEU A 212 20.51 -5.39 -21.47
CA LEU A 212 20.03 -6.76 -21.62
C LEU A 212 21.16 -7.74 -21.47
N TRP A 213 20.87 -8.81 -20.76
CA TRP A 213 21.84 -9.81 -20.36
C TRP A 213 21.35 -11.21 -20.66
N GLU A 214 22.27 -12.06 -21.09
CA GLU A 214 22.07 -13.50 -21.06
C GLU A 214 22.35 -13.99 -19.62
N PRO A 215 21.35 -14.47 -18.88
CA PRO A 215 21.44 -14.61 -17.43
C PRO A 215 22.42 -15.69 -16.96
N HIS A 216 22.66 -16.74 -17.76
CA HIS A 216 23.55 -17.84 -17.40
C HIS A 216 25.03 -17.48 -17.53
N ARG A 217 25.36 -16.64 -18.51
CA ARG A 217 26.73 -16.24 -18.82
C ARG A 217 27.08 -14.86 -18.29
N GLY A 218 26.08 -14.08 -17.94
CA GLY A 218 26.24 -12.66 -17.62
C GLY A 218 26.74 -11.83 -18.80
N THR A 219 26.58 -12.31 -20.02
CA THR A 219 27.02 -11.61 -21.21
C THR A 219 26.03 -10.50 -21.54
N LEU A 220 26.53 -9.28 -21.62
CA LEU A 220 25.78 -8.13 -22.08
C LEU A 220 25.42 -8.33 -23.56
N THR A 221 24.14 -8.56 -23.83
CA THR A 221 23.63 -8.80 -25.19
C THR A 221 23.33 -7.48 -25.90
N ALA A 222 22.84 -6.49 -25.15
CA ALA A 222 22.60 -5.15 -25.67
C ALA A 222 22.70 -4.08 -24.57
N THR A 223 23.18 -2.89 -24.93
CA THR A 223 22.96 -1.66 -24.14
C THR A 223 22.10 -0.75 -24.97
N LEU A 224 20.96 -0.34 -24.42
CA LEU A 224 19.96 0.45 -25.14
C LEU A 224 20.23 1.94 -25.05
N GLU A 225 20.83 2.41 -23.95
CA GLU A 225 20.97 3.84 -23.69
C GLU A 225 22.16 4.16 -22.77
N ARG A 226 22.90 5.24 -23.09
CA ARG A 226 23.69 6.11 -22.20
C ARG A 226 24.05 7.44 -22.91
N PRO A 227 24.10 8.61 -22.23
CA PRO A 227 23.59 8.93 -20.89
C PRO A 227 22.15 9.46 -20.92
N GLY A 228 21.35 9.11 -19.89
CA GLY A 228 19.95 9.52 -19.76
C GLY A 228 19.61 9.95 -18.33
N ARG A 229 18.35 10.33 -18.09
CA ARG A 229 17.80 10.58 -16.74
C ARG A 229 17.57 9.23 -16.01
N PRO A 230 17.63 9.18 -14.67
CA PRO A 230 17.44 7.95 -13.89
C PRO A 230 16.20 7.16 -14.31
N ILE A 231 16.35 5.85 -14.55
CA ILE A 231 15.22 4.96 -14.81
C ILE A 231 14.56 4.62 -13.48
N THR A 232 13.29 4.93 -13.36
CA THR A 232 12.51 4.82 -12.11
C THR A 232 11.56 3.63 -12.13
N CYS A 233 11.14 3.17 -13.30
CA CYS A 233 10.26 2.01 -13.44
C CYS A 233 10.43 1.29 -14.78
N LEU A 234 10.21 -0.03 -14.78
CA LEU A 234 10.28 -0.91 -15.94
C LEU A 234 9.02 -1.77 -16.01
N ALA A 235 8.42 -1.89 -17.19
CA ALA A 235 7.30 -2.81 -17.42
C ALA A 235 7.41 -3.48 -18.80
N PRO A 236 7.75 -4.78 -18.85
CA PRO A 236 7.59 -5.59 -20.05
C PRO A 236 6.11 -5.67 -20.46
N SER A 237 5.83 -5.71 -21.76
CA SER A 237 4.50 -5.93 -22.29
C SER A 237 4.03 -7.37 -22.05
N PRO A 238 2.71 -7.63 -22.01
CA PRO A 238 2.18 -8.97 -21.76
C PRO A 238 2.62 -10.02 -22.79
N ASP A 239 2.86 -9.60 -24.04
CA ASP A 239 3.33 -10.45 -25.13
C ASP A 239 4.87 -10.61 -25.17
N GLY A 240 5.59 -9.87 -24.33
CA GLY A 240 7.05 -9.89 -24.21
C GLY A 240 7.81 -9.17 -25.33
N HIS A 241 7.14 -8.56 -26.30
CA HIS A 241 7.80 -7.92 -27.44
C HIS A 241 8.18 -6.46 -27.20
N ALA A 242 7.58 -5.81 -26.21
CA ALA A 242 7.85 -4.43 -25.88
C ALA A 242 8.28 -4.26 -24.41
N LEU A 243 9.09 -3.23 -24.17
CA LEU A 243 9.43 -2.77 -22.82
C LEU A 243 9.07 -1.29 -22.71
N ALA A 244 8.35 -0.94 -21.66
CA ALA A 244 8.17 0.45 -21.24
C ALA A 244 9.18 0.76 -20.12
N ALA A 245 9.90 1.87 -20.26
CA ALA A 245 10.82 2.37 -19.25
C ALA A 245 10.51 3.85 -18.97
N GLY A 246 10.07 4.13 -17.73
CA GLY A 246 9.83 5.48 -17.25
C GLY A 246 11.07 6.05 -16.57
N ASN A 247 11.25 7.36 -16.65
CA ASN A 247 12.37 8.05 -16.03
C ASN A 247 11.94 9.23 -15.15
N ALA A 248 12.92 9.77 -14.41
CA ALA A 248 12.72 10.87 -13.48
C ALA A 248 12.32 12.21 -14.11
N ALA A 249 12.37 12.35 -15.44
CA ALA A 249 12.01 13.57 -16.17
C ALA A 249 10.68 13.46 -16.94
N GLY A 250 9.79 12.55 -16.52
CA GLY A 250 8.45 12.43 -17.12
C GLY A 250 8.41 11.77 -18.49
N THR A 251 9.51 11.14 -18.92
CA THR A 251 9.60 10.50 -20.23
C THR A 251 9.43 8.99 -20.11
N ILE A 252 8.68 8.39 -21.04
CA ILE A 252 8.54 6.93 -21.14
C ILE A 252 9.05 6.49 -22.51
N ARG A 253 10.00 5.58 -22.52
CA ARG A 253 10.53 4.98 -23.74
C ARG A 253 9.89 3.62 -23.97
N LEU A 254 9.50 3.39 -25.22
CA LEU A 254 9.00 2.11 -25.69
C LEU A 254 10.02 1.48 -26.62
N TRP A 255 10.40 0.27 -26.26
CA TRP A 255 11.46 -0.47 -26.93
C TRP A 255 10.93 -1.80 -27.45
N ASN A 256 11.29 -2.14 -28.69
CA ASN A 256 11.06 -3.46 -29.26
C ASN A 256 12.19 -4.37 -28.82
N VAL A 257 11.82 -5.42 -28.09
CA VAL A 257 12.75 -6.28 -27.39
C VAL A 257 13.56 -7.17 -28.33
N GLU A 258 12.97 -7.57 -29.46
CA GLU A 258 13.59 -8.44 -30.45
C GLU A 258 14.54 -7.65 -31.36
N GLU A 259 14.07 -6.51 -31.85
CA GLU A 259 14.83 -5.69 -32.83
C GLU A 259 15.89 -4.83 -32.17
N ASN A 260 15.84 -4.69 -30.85
CA ASN A 260 16.73 -3.83 -30.11
C ASN A 260 16.60 -2.33 -30.45
N LEU A 261 15.39 -1.89 -30.83
CA LEU A 261 15.12 -0.54 -31.29
C LEU A 261 14.06 0.17 -30.45
N VAL A 262 14.31 1.44 -30.14
CA VAL A 262 13.30 2.35 -29.59
C VAL A 262 12.32 2.66 -30.72
N PHE A 263 11.07 2.24 -30.57
CA PHE A 263 10.04 2.52 -31.57
C PHE A 263 9.16 3.71 -31.19
N ASN A 264 9.14 4.09 -29.90
CA ASN A 264 8.40 5.28 -29.48
C ASN A 264 8.97 5.95 -28.22
N LEU A 265 8.69 7.25 -28.11
CA LEU A 265 9.06 8.13 -27.01
C LEU A 265 7.82 8.91 -26.60
N LEU A 266 7.33 8.64 -25.41
CA LEU A 266 6.11 9.24 -24.85
C LEU A 266 6.49 10.35 -23.89
N ARG A 267 5.90 11.52 -24.08
CA ARG A 267 6.08 12.72 -23.25
C ARG A 267 4.76 13.45 -23.12
N SER A 268 4.55 14.14 -22.00
CA SER A 268 3.39 15.03 -21.83
C SER A 268 3.39 16.13 -22.90
N GLU A 269 4.55 16.74 -23.13
CA GLU A 269 4.76 17.82 -24.09
C GLU A 269 5.71 17.37 -25.22
N PRO A 270 5.27 16.56 -26.19
CA PRO A 270 6.15 16.02 -27.22
C PRO A 270 6.67 17.07 -28.22
N ASN A 271 6.08 18.27 -28.23
CA ASN A 271 6.48 19.38 -29.08
C ASN A 271 7.56 20.27 -28.44
N ASP A 272 7.84 20.10 -27.15
CA ASP A 272 8.93 20.78 -26.45
C ASP A 272 9.95 19.75 -25.91
N PRO A 273 11.08 19.56 -26.60
CA PRO A 273 12.12 18.63 -26.17
C PRO A 273 12.75 18.97 -24.81
N GLN A 274 12.66 20.24 -24.38
CA GLN A 274 13.24 20.76 -23.14
C GLN A 274 12.24 20.75 -21.98
N ALA A 275 10.95 20.54 -22.24
CA ALA A 275 9.94 20.42 -21.19
C ALA A 275 10.19 19.15 -20.37
N GLU A 276 10.58 19.34 -19.11
CA GLU A 276 10.67 18.26 -18.13
C GLU A 276 9.31 18.06 -17.47
N GLY A 277 8.87 16.80 -17.40
CA GLY A 277 7.67 16.41 -16.67
C GLY A 277 8.00 15.85 -15.30
N ALA A 278 6.97 15.69 -14.46
CA ALA A 278 7.06 15.00 -13.19
C ALA A 278 7.62 13.58 -13.36
N SER A 279 8.41 13.11 -12.38
CA SER A 279 9.02 11.78 -12.38
C SER A 279 7.97 10.68 -12.61
N VAL A 280 8.20 9.80 -13.59
CA VAL A 280 7.31 8.66 -13.84
C VAL A 280 7.60 7.58 -12.80
N THR A 281 6.70 7.39 -11.85
CA THR A 281 6.90 6.49 -10.71
C THR A 281 6.33 5.10 -10.95
N ALA A 282 5.35 4.96 -11.85
CA ALA A 282 4.76 3.67 -12.22
C ALA A 282 4.35 3.61 -13.68
N VAL A 283 4.53 2.44 -14.30
CA VAL A 283 4.04 2.12 -15.65
C VAL A 283 3.37 0.75 -15.67
N ALA A 284 2.26 0.63 -16.40
CA ALA A 284 1.52 -0.63 -16.52
C ALA A 284 0.87 -0.79 -17.89
N TRP A 285 1.16 -1.90 -18.56
CA TRP A 285 0.50 -2.27 -19.82
C TRP A 285 -0.90 -2.81 -19.56
N SER A 286 -1.84 -2.48 -20.45
CA SER A 286 -3.12 -3.17 -20.49
C SER A 286 -2.92 -4.65 -20.85
N PRO A 287 -3.81 -5.57 -20.42
CA PRO A 287 -3.60 -7.01 -20.61
C PRO A 287 -3.54 -7.45 -22.09
N ASP A 288 -4.17 -6.69 -22.97
CA ASP A 288 -4.15 -6.88 -24.43
C ASP A 288 -2.92 -6.23 -25.10
N GLY A 289 -2.07 -5.52 -24.35
CA GLY A 289 -0.91 -4.79 -24.85
C GLY A 289 -1.24 -3.53 -25.66
N ALA A 290 -2.52 -3.19 -25.83
CA ALA A 290 -2.96 -2.11 -26.71
C ALA A 290 -2.80 -0.71 -26.10
N ARG A 291 -2.69 -0.61 -24.78
CA ARG A 291 -2.58 0.66 -24.04
C ARG A 291 -1.49 0.57 -22.98
N LEU A 292 -0.90 1.71 -22.66
CA LEU A 292 -0.02 1.86 -21.52
C LEU A 292 -0.61 2.91 -20.57
N ALA A 293 -0.63 2.63 -19.28
CA ALA A 293 -0.88 3.62 -18.25
C ALA A 293 0.44 4.02 -17.60
N SER A 294 0.59 5.30 -17.28
CA SER A 294 1.69 5.80 -16.45
C SER A 294 1.17 6.70 -15.35
N GLY A 295 1.86 6.67 -14.22
CA GLY A 295 1.60 7.51 -13.06
C GLY A 295 2.87 8.24 -12.67
N ASP A 296 2.71 9.47 -12.21
CA ASP A 296 3.83 10.33 -11.83
C ASP A 296 3.78 10.78 -10.37
N ALA A 297 4.85 11.48 -9.99
CA ALA A 297 5.04 12.05 -8.66
C ALA A 297 3.98 13.09 -8.28
N ASP A 298 3.37 13.77 -9.27
CA ASP A 298 2.34 14.79 -9.05
C ASP A 298 0.92 14.18 -8.93
N GLY A 299 0.81 12.85 -9.04
CA GLY A 299 -0.47 12.16 -8.95
C GLY A 299 -1.30 12.24 -10.24
N THR A 300 -0.66 12.45 -11.39
CA THR A 300 -1.32 12.43 -12.70
C THR A 300 -1.21 11.05 -13.35
N ILE A 301 -2.34 10.51 -13.79
CA ILE A 301 -2.39 9.31 -14.64
C ILE A 301 -2.48 9.75 -16.10
N ARG A 302 -1.61 9.16 -16.94
CA ARG A 302 -1.67 9.30 -18.40
C ARG A 302 -1.91 7.95 -19.05
N ILE A 303 -2.81 7.94 -20.02
CA ILE A 303 -3.14 6.78 -20.85
C ILE A 303 -2.57 7.02 -22.24
N TRP A 304 -1.76 6.08 -22.69
CA TRP A 304 -1.04 6.14 -23.93
C TRP A 304 -1.55 5.09 -24.91
N ASP A 305 -1.62 5.50 -26.17
CA ASP A 305 -1.52 4.56 -27.28
C ASP A 305 -0.02 4.36 -27.54
N PRO A 306 0.52 3.13 -27.44
CA PRO A 306 1.94 2.85 -27.66
C PRO A 306 2.46 3.27 -29.04
N ARG A 307 1.58 3.55 -30.01
CA ARG A 307 1.94 4.01 -31.36
C ARG A 307 1.79 5.53 -31.52
N SER A 308 1.17 6.21 -30.57
CA SER A 308 1.05 7.68 -30.52
C SER A 308 2.17 8.28 -29.67
N ARG A 309 2.58 9.51 -29.96
CA ARG A 309 3.54 10.25 -29.12
C ARG A 309 2.87 11.05 -27.99
N GLN A 310 1.57 11.31 -28.14
CA GLN A 310 0.77 12.08 -27.18
C GLN A 310 -0.09 11.15 -26.33
N PRO A 311 -0.35 11.54 -25.06
CA PRO A 311 -1.29 10.81 -24.24
C PRO A 311 -2.68 10.91 -24.88
N ARG A 312 -3.38 9.78 -24.99
CA ARG A 312 -4.80 9.77 -25.37
C ARG A 312 -5.64 10.45 -24.32
N ARG A 313 -5.21 10.35 -23.05
CA ARG A 313 -5.86 11.01 -21.93
C ARG A 313 -4.89 11.28 -20.80
N SER A 314 -5.14 12.36 -20.07
CA SER A 314 -4.46 12.73 -18.83
C SER A 314 -5.50 13.16 -17.81
N PHE A 315 -5.40 12.72 -16.57
CA PHE A 315 -6.26 13.16 -15.48
C PHE A 315 -5.55 13.06 -14.13
N ALA A 316 -5.92 13.94 -13.20
CA ALA A 316 -5.43 13.89 -11.83
C ALA A 316 -6.09 12.72 -11.11
N ALA A 317 -5.29 11.78 -10.61
CA ALA A 317 -5.77 10.65 -9.85
C ALA A 317 -6.31 11.05 -8.47
N ARG A 318 -5.87 12.19 -7.92
CA ARG A 318 -6.22 12.67 -6.57
C ARG A 318 -5.85 11.66 -5.46
N CYS A 319 -4.82 10.86 -5.68
CA CYS A 319 -4.26 9.92 -4.70
C CYS A 319 -2.83 10.31 -4.24
N GLY A 320 -2.45 11.59 -4.38
CA GLY A 320 -1.04 12.01 -4.25
C GLY A 320 -0.11 11.31 -5.27
N THR A 321 1.19 11.25 -4.97
CA THR A 321 2.20 10.56 -5.79
C THR A 321 1.79 9.12 -6.08
N ILE A 322 1.78 8.72 -7.34
CA ILE A 322 1.35 7.37 -7.71
C ILE A 322 2.49 6.38 -7.43
N ALA A 323 2.32 5.52 -6.44
CA ALA A 323 3.34 4.52 -6.07
C ALA A 323 3.24 3.25 -6.93
N SER A 324 2.02 2.90 -7.36
CA SER A 324 1.78 1.68 -8.14
C SER A 324 0.58 1.86 -9.06
N LEU A 325 0.63 1.21 -10.23
CA LEU A 325 -0.45 1.15 -11.20
C LEU A 325 -0.62 -0.27 -11.71
N THR A 326 -1.87 -0.67 -11.95
CA THR A 326 -2.15 -1.98 -12.55
C THR A 326 -3.50 -2.02 -13.23
N TRP A 327 -3.59 -2.85 -14.27
CA TRP A 327 -4.82 -3.08 -15.03
C TRP A 327 -5.44 -4.40 -14.61
N SER A 328 -6.74 -4.38 -14.33
CA SER A 328 -7.54 -5.61 -14.24
C SER A 328 -7.27 -6.52 -15.45
N PRO A 329 -7.20 -7.86 -15.29
CA PRO A 329 -6.87 -8.75 -16.39
C PRO A 329 -7.86 -8.74 -17.56
N ASP A 330 -9.03 -8.09 -17.47
CA ASP A 330 -9.97 -7.91 -18.59
C ASP A 330 -9.82 -6.52 -19.24
N GLY A 331 -8.92 -5.69 -18.72
CA GLY A 331 -8.68 -4.34 -19.17
C GLY A 331 -9.84 -3.39 -18.91
N ARG A 332 -10.81 -3.75 -18.04
CA ARG A 332 -11.98 -2.91 -17.75
C ARG A 332 -11.73 -1.88 -16.67
N LEU A 333 -10.84 -2.18 -15.74
CA LEU A 333 -10.45 -1.30 -14.66
C LEU A 333 -8.96 -0.99 -14.69
N LEU A 334 -8.65 0.25 -14.35
CA LEU A 334 -7.32 0.72 -13.98
C LEU A 334 -7.33 1.02 -12.48
N VAL A 335 -6.29 0.61 -11.76
CA VAL A 335 -6.15 0.84 -10.33
C VAL A 335 -4.84 1.54 -10.07
N CYS A 336 -4.86 2.55 -9.21
CA CYS A 336 -3.66 3.10 -8.61
C CYS A 336 -3.60 2.80 -7.13
N GLY A 337 -2.38 2.79 -6.64
CA GLY A 337 -2.08 3.01 -5.24
C GLY A 337 -1.29 4.32 -5.09
N GLY A 338 -1.82 5.23 -4.28
CA GLY A 338 -1.26 6.55 -4.01
C GLY A 338 -0.47 6.68 -2.72
N ALA A 339 0.53 7.55 -2.69
CA ALA A 339 1.34 7.82 -1.49
C ALA A 339 0.53 8.44 -0.33
N ASP A 340 -0.66 8.97 -0.61
CA ASP A 340 -1.61 9.43 0.41
C ASP A 340 -2.31 8.28 1.15
N GLY A 341 -2.03 7.03 0.78
CA GLY A 341 -2.62 5.82 1.36
C GLY A 341 -3.92 5.39 0.70
N THR A 342 -4.45 6.18 -0.25
CA THR A 342 -5.65 5.82 -1.01
C THR A 342 -5.32 4.90 -2.17
N GLY A 343 -6.22 3.94 -2.43
CA GLY A 343 -6.30 3.28 -3.71
C GLY A 343 -7.47 3.85 -4.49
N ARG A 344 -7.34 4.01 -5.80
CA ARG A 344 -8.45 4.46 -6.64
C ARG A 344 -8.57 3.59 -7.87
N VAL A 345 -9.80 3.44 -8.34
CA VAL A 345 -10.17 2.52 -9.41
C VAL A 345 -10.98 3.31 -10.43
N TRP A 346 -10.66 3.16 -11.71
CA TRP A 346 -11.35 3.82 -12.82
C TRP A 346 -11.92 2.81 -13.80
N ASP A 347 -13.13 3.06 -14.30
CA ASP A 347 -13.74 2.28 -15.37
C ASP A 347 -13.25 2.75 -16.74
N VAL A 348 -12.44 1.91 -17.36
CA VAL A 348 -11.80 2.14 -18.66
C VAL A 348 -12.82 2.32 -19.79
N ARG A 349 -14.00 1.71 -19.71
CA ARG A 349 -15.04 1.76 -20.76
C ARG A 349 -15.85 3.04 -20.70
N ASN A 350 -16.04 3.58 -19.51
CA ASN A 350 -16.77 4.83 -19.30
C ASN A 350 -15.82 6.02 -19.28
N ASP A 351 -14.91 6.04 -20.27
CA ASP A 351 -13.82 7.01 -20.34
C ASP A 351 -13.24 7.26 -18.95
N PHE A 352 -12.51 6.29 -18.38
CA PHE A 352 -11.82 6.33 -17.08
C PHE A 352 -12.52 7.17 -16.01
N GLU A 353 -13.84 7.06 -15.93
CA GLU A 353 -14.61 7.66 -14.84
C GLU A 353 -14.20 6.96 -13.55
N GLU A 354 -14.07 7.74 -12.48
CA GLU A 354 -13.75 7.17 -11.18
C GLU A 354 -14.86 6.19 -10.79
N TYR A 355 -14.49 4.96 -10.51
CA TYR A 355 -15.41 3.86 -10.23
C TYR A 355 -15.49 3.55 -8.75
N VAL A 356 -14.33 3.49 -8.08
CA VAL A 356 -14.25 3.27 -6.63
C VAL A 356 -13.05 4.01 -6.03
N VAL A 357 -13.26 4.63 -4.86
CA VAL A 357 -12.18 5.11 -4.00
C VAL A 357 -12.06 4.18 -2.78
N LEU A 358 -10.84 3.69 -2.56
CA LEU A 358 -10.44 2.87 -1.41
C LEU A 358 -9.70 3.78 -0.42
N LEU A 359 -10.41 4.25 0.60
CA LEU A 359 -9.86 5.19 1.59
C LEU A 359 -8.96 4.46 2.62
N PRO A 360 -7.80 5.05 2.99
CA PRO A 360 -6.98 4.54 4.08
C PRO A 360 -7.69 4.74 5.42
N LEU A 361 -7.45 3.81 6.35
CA LEU A 361 -7.69 4.03 7.77
C LEU A 361 -6.42 4.61 8.39
N TRP A 362 -5.92 5.76 7.87
CA TRP A 362 -4.84 6.68 8.36
C TRP A 362 -3.53 6.77 7.51
N GLY A 363 -2.82 7.92 7.54
CA GLY A 363 -1.35 8.10 7.33
C GLY A 363 -0.66 7.79 5.97
N SER A 364 0.12 8.75 5.46
CA SER A 364 0.83 8.73 4.17
C SER A 364 2.12 7.88 4.13
N ALA A 365 2.12 6.81 3.32
CA ALA A 365 3.11 6.45 2.28
C ALA A 365 2.94 4.98 1.83
N GLY A 366 2.81 4.77 0.51
CA GLY A 366 3.15 3.56 -0.25
C GLY A 366 2.19 2.36 -0.20
N PRO A 367 1.20 2.27 -1.11
CA PRO A 367 0.40 1.06 -1.31
C PRO A 367 0.95 0.11 -2.40
N GLY A 368 0.90 -1.19 -2.13
CA GLY A 368 1.08 -2.25 -3.13
C GLY A 368 -0.27 -2.67 -3.72
N VAL A 369 -0.38 -2.75 -5.05
CA VAL A 369 -1.60 -3.23 -5.74
C VAL A 369 -1.35 -4.59 -6.39
N ALA A 370 -2.26 -5.55 -6.20
CA ALA A 370 -2.21 -6.86 -6.84
C ALA A 370 -3.56 -7.25 -7.46
N ILE A 371 -3.53 -8.13 -8.48
CA ILE A 371 -4.73 -8.62 -9.15
C ILE A 371 -4.67 -10.13 -9.42
N SER A 372 -5.77 -10.82 -9.14
CA SER A 372 -5.90 -12.27 -9.37
C SER A 372 -6.30 -12.61 -10.82
N ARG A 373 -5.75 -13.71 -11.38
CA ARG A 373 -5.99 -14.19 -12.77
C ARG A 373 -6.99 -15.37 -12.91
N GLY A 374 -7.52 -15.97 -11.84
CA GLY A 374 -8.51 -17.06 -11.96
C GLY A 374 -9.12 -17.55 -10.64
N GLY A 375 -10.34 -18.13 -10.72
CA GLY A 375 -11.04 -18.80 -9.61
C GLY A 375 -12.56 -18.56 -9.57
N ASP A 376 -13.34 -19.61 -9.33
CA ASP A 376 -14.79 -19.77 -9.54
C ASP A 376 -15.53 -19.80 -8.19
N TYR A 377 -16.64 -19.06 -8.02
CA TYR A 377 -17.45 -19.15 -6.81
C TYR A 377 -18.78 -19.85 -7.07
N ARG A 378 -18.87 -21.08 -6.58
CA ARG A 378 -20.14 -21.75 -6.27
C ARG A 378 -20.34 -21.75 -4.76
N GLY A 379 -21.08 -20.77 -4.25
CA GLY A 379 -21.60 -20.73 -2.89
C GLY A 379 -22.89 -19.91 -2.85
N PRO A 380 -23.74 -20.11 -1.83
CA PRO A 380 -25.18 -19.95 -1.95
C PRO A 380 -25.63 -18.48 -2.04
N PRO A 381 -26.81 -18.20 -2.60
CA PRO A 381 -27.39 -16.86 -2.63
C PRO A 381 -27.96 -16.49 -1.25
N GLY A 382 -27.87 -15.20 -0.90
CA GLY A 382 -28.50 -14.64 0.28
C GLY A 382 -27.55 -13.74 1.06
N VAL A 383 -27.50 -12.46 0.68
CA VAL A 383 -27.11 -11.40 1.62
C VAL A 383 -28.41 -10.96 2.28
N ALA A 384 -28.68 -11.50 3.46
CA ALA A 384 -29.47 -10.91 4.54
C ALA A 384 -29.75 -12.04 5.55
N GLU A 385 -29.68 -11.70 6.83
CA GLU A 385 -30.24 -12.45 7.97
C GLU A 385 -29.29 -13.44 8.70
N HIS A 386 -28.72 -12.89 9.78
CA HIS A 386 -28.30 -13.53 11.03
C HIS A 386 -27.02 -14.40 11.04
N LEU A 387 -25.98 -13.87 11.69
CA LEU A 387 -24.66 -14.47 11.91
C LEU A 387 -24.74 -15.80 12.68
N LEU A 388 -24.32 -16.89 12.03
CA LEU A 388 -23.97 -18.18 12.65
C LEU A 388 -22.53 -18.54 12.27
N TYR A 389 -21.72 -18.97 13.25
CA TYR A 389 -20.34 -19.40 13.02
C TYR A 389 -20.31 -20.91 12.78
N ILE A 390 -19.62 -21.35 11.72
CA ILE A 390 -19.39 -22.77 11.45
C ILE A 390 -17.92 -23.08 11.76
N ALA A 391 -17.68 -23.91 12.77
CA ALA A 391 -16.34 -24.36 13.15
C ALA A 391 -16.11 -25.80 12.66
N ALA A 392 -14.99 -26.03 11.96
CA ALA A 392 -14.56 -27.36 11.60
C ALA A 392 -13.63 -27.89 12.70
N THR A 393 -14.02 -28.99 13.33
CA THR A 393 -13.19 -29.71 14.32
C THR A 393 -12.76 -31.06 13.75
N GLU A 394 -11.79 -31.72 14.38
CA GLU A 394 -11.31 -33.06 13.99
C GLU A 394 -12.41 -34.13 13.97
N ARG A 395 -13.61 -33.86 14.53
CA ARG A 395 -14.77 -34.78 14.55
C ARG A 395 -15.93 -34.36 13.63
N GLY A 396 -15.77 -33.32 12.82
CA GLY A 396 -16.78 -32.84 11.88
C GLY A 396 -17.15 -31.37 12.02
N ARG A 397 -18.10 -30.92 11.20
CA ARG A 397 -18.62 -29.53 11.17
C ARG A 397 -19.69 -29.34 12.24
N GLU A 398 -19.53 -28.34 13.08
CA GLU A 398 -20.51 -27.94 14.09
C GLU A 398 -20.93 -26.48 13.85
N THR A 399 -22.20 -26.19 14.11
CA THR A 399 -22.77 -24.85 13.97
C THR A 399 -22.92 -24.24 15.36
N LEU A 400 -22.25 -23.12 15.62
CA LEU A 400 -22.22 -22.48 16.93
C LEU A 400 -22.86 -21.10 16.89
N THR A 401 -23.60 -20.77 17.95
CA THR A 401 -24.08 -19.40 18.19
C THR A 401 -22.90 -18.51 18.62
N PRO A 402 -22.97 -17.18 18.41
CA PRO A 402 -21.90 -16.25 18.77
C PRO A 402 -21.44 -16.38 20.24
N ALA A 403 -22.38 -16.55 21.19
CA ALA A 403 -22.08 -16.72 22.60
C ALA A 403 -21.31 -18.03 22.91
N ASN A 404 -21.66 -19.13 22.23
CA ASN A 404 -21.01 -20.44 22.41
C ASN A 404 -19.62 -20.49 21.77
N PHE A 405 -19.40 -19.72 20.69
CA PHE A 405 -18.08 -19.55 20.09
C PHE A 405 -17.17 -18.72 21.00
N GLN A 406 -17.67 -17.61 21.55
CA GLN A 406 -16.96 -16.72 22.48
C GLN A 406 -16.48 -17.44 23.74
N SER A 407 -17.34 -18.26 24.37
CA SER A 407 -16.97 -18.94 25.62
C SER A 407 -15.89 -20.01 25.42
N ARG A 408 -15.72 -20.51 24.19
CA ARG A 408 -14.86 -21.66 23.88
C ARG A 408 -13.52 -21.26 23.26
N PHE A 409 -13.49 -20.16 22.50
CA PHE A 409 -12.30 -19.73 21.76
C PHE A 409 -11.79 -18.32 22.10
N GLY A 410 -12.49 -17.59 22.98
CA GLY A 410 -12.14 -16.21 23.33
C GLY A 410 -12.49 -15.19 22.24
N TRP A 411 -12.24 -13.91 22.50
CA TRP A 411 -12.49 -12.83 21.55
C TRP A 411 -11.65 -12.99 20.28
N VAL A 412 -12.33 -12.97 19.12
CA VAL A 412 -11.73 -12.60 17.84
C VAL A 412 -12.19 -11.18 17.57
N ASN A 413 -11.26 -10.22 17.57
CA ASN A 413 -11.53 -8.80 17.43
C ASN A 413 -12.40 -8.49 16.21
N GLU A 414 -13.60 -7.98 16.52
CA GLU A 414 -14.57 -7.10 15.86
C GLU A 414 -14.69 -6.95 14.32
N PRO A 415 -15.93 -6.73 13.81
CA PRO A 415 -16.20 -6.32 12.43
C PRO A 415 -16.14 -4.79 12.30
N TRP A 416 -15.10 -4.24 11.69
CA TRP A 416 -15.07 -2.83 11.28
C TRP A 416 -15.61 -2.71 9.84
N GLN A 417 -16.38 -1.67 9.52
CA GLN A 417 -16.96 -1.50 8.18
C GLN A 417 -16.03 -0.67 7.28
N VAL A 418 -16.01 -0.97 5.98
CA VAL A 418 -15.37 -0.11 4.96
C VAL A 418 -16.47 0.60 4.17
N GLY A 419 -16.36 1.92 4.03
CA GLY A 419 -17.16 2.68 3.09
C GLY A 419 -16.70 2.41 1.65
N LEU A 420 -17.58 1.82 0.83
CA LEU A 420 -17.46 1.83 -0.62
C LEU A 420 -17.95 3.19 -1.11
N TYR A 421 -17.05 4.04 -1.60
CA TYR A 421 -17.48 5.19 -2.39
C TYR A 421 -17.53 4.77 -3.86
N THR A 422 -18.76 4.58 -4.36
CA THR A 422 -19.06 4.53 -5.79
C THR A 422 -19.39 5.96 -6.22
N PRO A 423 -18.60 6.60 -7.10
CA PRO A 423 -18.90 7.91 -7.61
C PRO A 423 -20.27 7.88 -8.31
N GLY A 424 -21.26 8.49 -7.67
CA GLY A 424 -22.68 8.37 -8.00
C GLY A 424 -23.60 8.30 -6.77
N ALA A 425 -23.10 7.85 -5.62
CA ALA A 425 -23.79 7.99 -4.34
C ALA A 425 -23.62 9.43 -3.82
N GLU A 426 -24.71 10.05 -3.37
CA GLU A 426 -24.79 11.47 -2.99
C GLU A 426 -23.60 11.94 -2.15
N LYS A 427 -23.05 13.13 -2.48
CA LYS A 427 -22.04 13.80 -1.65
C LYS A 427 -22.56 13.88 -0.21
N VAL A 428 -21.87 13.23 0.73
CA VAL A 428 -22.16 13.36 2.17
C VAL A 428 -21.75 14.76 2.60
N LYS A 429 -22.69 15.71 2.55
CA LYS A 429 -22.41 17.11 2.91
C LYS A 429 -22.17 17.28 4.41
N ARG A 430 -22.72 16.39 5.24
CA ARG A 430 -22.71 16.51 6.70
C ARG A 430 -22.65 15.15 7.38
N ILE A 431 -21.82 15.05 8.42
CA ILE A 431 -21.66 13.88 9.29
C ILE A 431 -21.87 14.31 10.73
N TYR A 432 -22.58 13.49 11.51
CA TYR A 432 -22.87 13.72 12.92
C TYR A 432 -22.07 12.80 13.83
N VAL A 433 -21.53 13.34 14.93
CA VAL A 433 -20.70 12.62 15.92
C VAL A 433 -21.18 12.91 17.34
N LYS A 434 -21.39 11.88 18.15
CA LYS A 434 -21.82 12.00 19.54
C LYS A 434 -21.26 10.83 20.35
N ALA A 435 -20.39 11.09 21.33
CA ALA A 435 -19.70 10.06 22.13
C ALA A 435 -20.63 8.95 22.67
N GLU A 436 -21.81 9.33 23.16
CA GLU A 436 -22.81 8.41 23.74
C GLU A 436 -23.87 7.93 22.73
N ALA A 437 -23.59 8.02 21.42
CA ALA A 437 -24.49 7.53 20.39
C ALA A 437 -24.72 6.02 20.55
N GLN A 438 -25.91 5.57 20.16
CA GLN A 438 -26.27 4.15 20.09
C GLN A 438 -26.32 3.72 18.62
N PRO A 439 -26.03 2.45 18.31
CA PRO A 439 -26.07 1.97 16.93
C PRO A 439 -27.47 2.09 16.33
N PRO A 440 -27.61 2.29 15.01
CA PRO A 440 -26.57 2.19 13.99
C PRO A 440 -25.71 3.47 13.84
N TYR A 441 -24.40 3.31 13.64
CA TYR A 441 -23.44 4.41 13.47
C TYR A 441 -23.22 4.72 11.99
N ASP A 442 -24.18 5.37 11.34
CA ASP A 442 -24.08 5.73 9.92
C ASP A 442 -23.69 7.20 9.69
N GLY A 443 -23.73 8.02 10.74
CA GLY A 443 -23.34 9.43 10.72
C GLY A 443 -24.33 10.36 10.00
N ASN A 444 -25.49 9.87 9.54
CA ASN A 444 -26.42 10.65 8.71
C ASN A 444 -27.39 11.52 9.52
N SER A 445 -27.49 11.29 10.83
CA SER A 445 -28.31 12.08 11.75
C SER A 445 -27.77 12.00 13.17
N TRP A 446 -28.24 12.86 14.06
CA TRP A 446 -27.91 12.76 15.49
C TRP A 446 -28.35 11.44 16.14
N ALA A 447 -29.41 10.80 15.63
CA ALA A 447 -29.91 9.52 16.15
C ALA A 447 -29.03 8.32 15.73
N ALA A 448 -28.28 8.47 14.63
CA ALA A 448 -27.40 7.47 14.07
C ALA A 448 -25.95 7.99 13.97
N ALA A 449 -25.60 8.95 14.84
CA ALA A 449 -24.30 9.61 14.84
C ALA A 449 -23.17 8.60 15.10
N PHE A 450 -21.98 8.88 14.59
CA PHE A 450 -20.79 8.12 15.00
C PHE A 450 -20.54 8.35 16.49
N ASN A 451 -20.27 7.28 17.23
CA ASN A 451 -19.84 7.39 18.63
C ASN A 451 -18.37 7.78 18.78
N ASP A 452 -17.62 7.81 17.67
CA ASP A 452 -16.20 8.08 17.64
C ASP A 452 -15.88 9.09 16.51
N LEU A 453 -15.19 10.17 16.87
CA LEU A 453 -14.84 11.23 15.91
C LEU A 453 -13.86 10.75 14.84
N GLN A 454 -13.04 9.76 15.15
CA GLN A 454 -12.08 9.17 14.23
C GLN A 454 -12.79 8.38 13.13
N ASP A 455 -13.92 7.71 13.45
CA ASP A 455 -14.78 7.05 12.45
C ASP A 455 -15.39 8.08 11.49
N ALA A 456 -15.93 9.17 12.00
CA ALA A 456 -16.48 10.25 11.18
C ALA A 456 -15.41 10.92 10.29
N LEU A 457 -14.23 11.18 10.85
CA LEU A 457 -13.09 11.68 10.10
C LEU A 457 -12.66 10.70 9.01
N SER A 458 -12.75 9.39 9.23
CA SER A 458 -12.31 8.38 8.26
C SER A 458 -13.14 8.40 6.97
N VAL A 459 -14.46 8.57 7.09
CA VAL A 459 -15.41 8.56 5.96
C VAL A 459 -15.62 9.93 5.31
N ALA A 460 -15.16 11.02 5.95
CA ALA A 460 -15.30 12.37 5.43
C ALA A 460 -14.57 12.60 4.10
N GLN A 461 -15.28 13.22 3.16
CA GLN A 461 -14.84 13.61 1.81
C GLN A 461 -14.48 15.10 1.75
N PRO A 462 -13.75 15.59 0.73
CA PRO A 462 -13.65 17.03 0.47
C PRO A 462 -15.04 17.66 0.36
N ASP A 463 -15.22 18.84 0.95
CA ASP A 463 -16.47 19.56 1.20
C ASP A 463 -17.39 19.04 2.32
N THR A 464 -16.97 18.03 3.10
CA THR A 464 -17.79 17.48 4.20
C THR A 464 -17.73 18.37 5.45
N GLU A 465 -18.88 18.61 6.07
CA GLU A 465 -18.98 19.16 7.43
C GLU A 465 -19.12 18.03 8.45
N ILE A 466 -18.30 18.01 9.50
CA ILE A 466 -18.46 17.10 10.63
C ILE A 466 -18.94 17.90 11.83
N TRP A 467 -20.11 17.54 12.36
CA TRP A 467 -20.75 18.17 13.49
C TRP A 467 -20.59 17.28 14.72
N VAL A 468 -19.90 17.79 15.72
CA VAL A 468 -19.48 17.03 16.90
C VAL A 468 -20.21 17.54 18.13
N ALA A 469 -21.01 16.67 18.75
CA ALA A 469 -21.73 16.96 19.97
C ALA A 469 -20.79 17.06 21.17
N ALA A 470 -21.22 17.77 22.20
CA ALA A 470 -20.53 17.91 23.47
C ALA A 470 -20.10 16.55 24.03
N GLY A 471 -18.88 16.51 24.57
CA GLY A 471 -18.27 15.27 25.02
C GLY A 471 -16.75 15.30 24.91
N VAL A 472 -16.12 14.24 25.41
CA VAL A 472 -14.67 14.03 25.35
C VAL A 472 -14.37 12.98 24.30
N TYR A 473 -13.59 13.35 23.28
CA TYR A 473 -13.16 12.48 22.20
C TYR A 473 -11.66 12.27 22.31
N ARG A 474 -11.24 11.01 22.24
CA ARG A 474 -9.84 10.59 22.29
C ARG A 474 -9.45 10.00 20.93
N PRO A 475 -8.22 10.25 20.44
CA PRO A 475 -7.78 9.76 19.14
C PRO A 475 -7.40 8.26 19.17
N ASP A 476 -7.26 7.69 20.36
CA ASP A 476 -6.93 6.28 20.58
C ASP A 476 -8.10 5.49 21.16
N ARG A 477 -8.19 4.21 20.80
CA ARG A 477 -9.21 3.26 21.24
C ARG A 477 -8.67 2.26 22.26
N GLY A 478 -7.84 2.74 23.19
CA GLY A 478 -7.23 1.94 24.25
C GLY A 478 -6.02 1.12 23.79
N THR A 479 -5.36 1.50 22.70
CA THR A 479 -4.06 0.91 22.32
C THR A 479 -2.90 1.48 23.12
N GLY A 480 -3.07 2.67 23.71
CA GLY A 480 -2.04 3.43 24.40
C GLY A 480 -0.98 4.02 23.46
N ALA A 481 -1.22 4.00 22.15
CA ALA A 481 -0.26 4.51 21.19
C ALA A 481 -0.24 6.03 21.19
N ARG A 482 0.82 6.62 21.77
CA ARG A 482 1.07 8.08 21.79
C ARG A 482 1.09 8.74 20.42
N THR A 483 1.25 7.98 19.34
CA THR A 483 1.18 8.50 17.95
C THR A 483 -0.24 8.73 17.45
N ALA A 484 -1.27 8.40 18.24
CA ALA A 484 -2.66 8.64 17.91
C ALA A 484 -2.96 10.15 17.93
N SER A 485 -3.58 10.67 16.86
CA SER A 485 -3.96 12.07 16.72
C SER A 485 -5.18 12.20 15.81
N PHE A 486 -6.05 13.17 16.08
CA PHE A 486 -7.09 13.58 15.15
C PHE A 486 -6.46 14.30 13.94
N ARG A 487 -6.48 13.65 12.78
CA ARG A 487 -5.88 14.22 11.55
C ARG A 487 -6.88 15.07 10.80
N LEU A 488 -6.50 16.31 10.52
CA LEU A 488 -7.25 17.20 9.64
C LEU A 488 -7.10 16.73 8.18
N LYS A 489 -8.11 17.03 7.35
CA LYS A 489 -8.18 16.66 5.94
C LYS A 489 -8.56 17.88 5.11
N ASP A 490 -7.96 18.02 3.93
CA ASP A 490 -8.32 19.06 2.98
C ASP A 490 -9.80 18.96 2.59
N GLY A 491 -10.46 20.11 2.58
CA GLY A 491 -11.87 20.28 2.28
C GLY A 491 -12.82 19.81 3.39
N VAL A 492 -12.32 19.31 4.53
CA VAL A 492 -13.18 18.85 5.63
C VAL A 492 -13.28 19.92 6.71
N ARG A 493 -14.51 20.21 7.15
CA ARG A 493 -14.82 21.23 8.15
C ARG A 493 -15.36 20.61 9.44
N LEU A 494 -14.57 20.64 10.50
CA LEU A 494 -14.94 20.15 11.82
C LEU A 494 -15.51 21.29 12.66
N TYR A 495 -16.71 21.07 13.18
CA TYR A 495 -17.43 21.97 14.07
C TYR A 495 -17.79 21.26 15.36
N GLY A 496 -17.31 21.78 16.49
CA GLY A 496 -17.77 21.44 17.84
C GLY A 496 -18.80 22.45 18.35
N GLY A 497 -19.34 22.20 19.54
CA GLY A 497 -20.30 23.11 20.19
C GLY A 497 -21.77 22.71 20.03
N PHE A 498 -22.06 21.45 19.71
CA PHE A 498 -23.43 20.97 19.51
C PHE A 498 -23.95 20.20 20.74
N ALA A 499 -25.23 20.34 21.08
CA ALA A 499 -25.92 19.47 22.04
C ALA A 499 -26.24 18.08 21.45
N GLY A 500 -26.19 17.96 20.12
CA GLY A 500 -26.56 16.74 19.40
C GLY A 500 -28.05 16.69 19.02
N THR A 501 -28.66 17.85 18.78
CA THR A 501 -30.07 18.00 18.35
C THR A 501 -30.27 19.02 17.24
N GLU A 502 -29.21 19.75 16.87
CA GLU A 502 -29.23 20.89 15.97
C GLU A 502 -29.46 20.50 14.51
N THR A 503 -30.08 21.41 13.77
CA THR A 503 -30.43 21.26 12.35
C THR A 503 -29.64 22.23 11.45
N SER A 504 -29.09 23.32 12.01
CA SER A 504 -28.27 24.34 11.32
C SER A 504 -27.01 24.68 12.10
N LEU A 505 -25.93 25.07 11.40
CA LEU A 505 -24.63 25.39 12.01
C LEU A 505 -24.71 26.54 13.03
N ASP A 506 -25.59 27.52 12.81
CA ASP A 506 -25.75 28.70 13.70
C ASP A 506 -26.41 28.37 15.05
N GLN A 507 -26.91 27.14 15.23
CA GLN A 507 -27.48 26.69 16.51
C GLN A 507 -26.41 26.21 17.48
N ARG A 508 -25.14 26.08 17.06
CA ARG A 508 -24.05 25.68 17.96
C ARG A 508 -23.84 26.72 19.04
N ASP A 509 -23.56 26.24 20.25
CA ASP A 509 -23.14 27.06 21.38
C ASP A 509 -21.89 26.43 22.02
N PRO A 510 -20.69 26.74 21.49
CA PRO A 510 -19.44 26.17 22.00
C PRO A 510 -19.14 26.52 23.46
N ASN A 511 -19.80 27.54 24.03
CA ASN A 511 -19.59 27.93 25.43
C ASN A 511 -20.41 27.07 26.42
N HIS A 512 -21.53 26.49 25.96
CA HIS A 512 -22.39 25.63 26.80
C HIS A 512 -22.33 24.15 26.40
N HIS A 513 -21.87 23.85 25.19
CA HIS A 513 -21.76 22.49 24.67
C HIS A 513 -20.29 22.15 24.38
N GLU A 514 -19.49 22.11 25.44
CA GLU A 514 -18.05 21.91 25.33
C GLU A 514 -17.70 20.60 24.61
N THR A 515 -16.90 20.71 23.56
CA THR A 515 -16.43 19.59 22.75
C THR A 515 -14.92 19.48 22.93
N ILE A 516 -14.48 18.46 23.67
CA ILE A 516 -13.10 18.30 24.10
C ILE A 516 -12.43 17.24 23.23
N LEU A 517 -11.32 17.60 22.58
CA LEU A 517 -10.38 16.67 21.96
C LEU A 517 -9.24 16.46 22.96
N SER A 518 -9.14 15.24 23.51
CA SER A 518 -8.19 14.94 24.58
C SER A 518 -7.14 13.93 24.12
N GLY A 519 -5.87 14.22 24.39
CA GLY A 519 -4.75 13.28 24.23
C GLY A 519 -4.52 12.36 25.43
N ASP A 520 -5.35 12.46 26.48
CA ASP A 520 -5.40 11.54 27.62
C ASP A 520 -5.91 10.17 27.15
N LEU A 521 -5.01 9.26 26.79
CA LEU A 521 -5.39 8.02 26.12
C LEU A 521 -5.97 6.98 27.09
N GLN A 522 -5.59 7.02 28.37
CA GLN A 522 -6.03 6.07 29.38
C GLN A 522 -7.20 6.57 30.23
N GLY A 523 -7.57 7.85 30.13
CA GLY A 523 -8.66 8.40 30.92
C GLY A 523 -8.28 8.69 32.37
N ASP A 524 -6.98 8.75 32.69
CA ASP A 524 -6.44 8.82 34.04
C ASP A 524 -5.82 10.17 34.41
N ASP A 525 -5.76 11.11 33.45
CA ASP A 525 -5.35 12.51 33.62
C ASP A 525 -6.36 13.34 34.48
N GLY A 526 -6.46 13.03 35.77
CA GLY A 526 -7.18 13.83 36.75
C GLY A 526 -6.45 15.13 37.16
N ALA A 527 -7.09 15.97 37.98
CA ALA A 527 -6.56 17.28 38.39
C ALA A 527 -5.19 17.24 39.11
N ASP A 528 -4.79 16.08 39.67
CA ASP A 528 -3.54 15.88 40.41
C ASP A 528 -2.58 14.90 39.69
N PHE A 529 -2.79 14.61 38.40
CA PHE A 529 -2.00 13.64 37.66
C PHE A 529 -0.71 14.25 37.10
N ALA A 530 0.43 13.56 37.28
CA ALA A 530 1.77 14.08 36.99
C ALA A 530 2.52 13.32 35.88
N ASN A 531 1.92 12.25 35.34
CA ASN A 531 2.59 11.34 34.40
C ASN A 531 1.90 11.33 33.04
N TYR A 532 2.20 12.30 32.18
CA TYR A 532 1.61 12.38 30.85
C TYR A 532 2.31 11.51 29.80
N ASP A 533 3.14 10.54 30.19
CA ASP A 533 3.99 9.77 29.27
C ASP A 533 3.23 8.74 28.42
N ASP A 534 1.95 8.56 28.66
CA ASP A 534 1.02 7.76 27.88
C ASP A 534 0.12 8.61 26.98
N ASN A 535 0.16 9.94 27.14
CA ASN A 535 -0.61 10.86 26.31
C ASN A 535 -0.12 10.90 24.87
N SER A 536 -1.05 11.22 23.98
CA SER A 536 -0.75 11.54 22.59
C SER A 536 0.33 12.62 22.48
N TYR A 537 1.30 12.41 21.59
CA TYR A 537 2.30 13.43 21.25
C TYR A 537 1.64 14.69 20.69
N HIS A 538 0.64 14.49 19.83
CA HIS A 538 -0.20 15.55 19.28
C HIS A 538 -1.66 15.12 19.40
N VAL A 539 -2.52 15.98 19.94
CA VAL A 539 -3.97 15.70 19.94
C VAL A 539 -4.52 15.84 18.52
N ILE A 540 -4.07 16.86 17.81
CA ILE A 540 -4.46 17.15 16.42
C ILE A 540 -3.21 17.26 15.55
N LEU A 541 -3.29 16.68 14.35
CA LEU A 541 -2.25 16.76 13.33
C LEU A 541 -2.82 17.34 12.04
N GLY A 542 -2.30 18.50 11.62
CA GLY A 542 -2.65 19.21 10.38
C GLY A 542 -1.54 19.22 9.32
N SER A 543 -0.51 18.38 9.46
CA SER A 543 0.64 18.41 8.55
C SER A 543 0.25 18.07 7.11
N GLY A 544 0.55 19.01 6.21
CA GLY A 544 0.21 18.89 4.79
C GLY A 544 -1.24 19.24 4.44
N THR A 545 -1.96 19.96 5.31
CA THR A 545 -3.30 20.50 4.98
C THR A 545 -3.25 21.90 4.38
N ASP A 546 -4.25 22.22 3.54
CA ASP A 546 -4.44 23.54 2.93
C ASP A 546 -5.51 24.39 3.65
N GLU A 547 -5.78 25.58 3.12
CA GLU A 547 -6.74 26.54 3.70
C GLU A 547 -8.20 26.07 3.73
N THR A 548 -8.50 24.92 3.11
CA THR A 548 -9.85 24.37 3.03
C THR A 548 -10.20 23.45 4.21
N ALA A 549 -9.22 23.05 5.01
CA ALA A 549 -9.43 22.33 6.28
C ALA A 549 -9.86 23.30 7.39
N VAL A 550 -10.97 23.02 8.08
CA VAL A 550 -11.49 23.88 9.17
C VAL A 550 -11.59 23.10 10.47
N LEU A 551 -11.10 23.67 11.56
CA LEU A 551 -11.33 23.20 12.93
C LEU A 551 -11.92 24.36 13.75
N ASN A 552 -13.14 24.22 14.27
CA ASN A 552 -13.83 25.30 14.97
C ASN A 552 -14.68 24.79 16.14
N GLY A 553 -14.61 25.46 17.29
CA GLY A 553 -15.46 25.16 18.45
C GLY A 553 -15.01 23.96 19.29
N PHE A 554 -13.70 23.70 19.36
CA PHE A 554 -13.12 22.61 20.16
C PHE A 554 -12.20 23.15 21.26
N VAL A 555 -12.19 22.46 22.40
CA VAL A 555 -11.18 22.57 23.44
C VAL A 555 -10.19 21.42 23.26
N VAL A 556 -8.89 21.70 23.32
CA VAL A 556 -7.82 20.71 23.06
C VAL A 556 -6.99 20.53 24.32
N THR A 557 -6.92 19.31 24.84
CA THR A 557 -6.29 19.00 26.15
C THR A 557 -5.36 17.79 26.08
N SER A 558 -4.47 17.67 27.08
CA SER A 558 -3.67 16.46 27.33
C SER A 558 -2.78 15.99 26.17
N GLY A 559 -2.19 16.90 25.41
CA GLY A 559 -1.15 16.57 24.44
C GLY A 559 0.26 16.71 25.03
N ASN A 560 1.11 15.69 24.92
CA ASN A 560 2.44 15.64 25.53
C ASN A 560 3.55 15.30 24.53
N ALA A 561 4.12 16.33 23.90
CA ALA A 561 5.28 16.21 22.99
C ALA A 561 6.61 16.08 23.78
N GLU A 562 7.62 15.40 23.22
CA GLU A 562 8.85 14.97 23.93
C GLU A 562 9.87 16.10 24.27
N GLY A 563 9.54 17.38 24.09
CA GLY A 563 10.45 18.49 24.38
C GLY A 563 11.42 18.83 23.24
N PRO A 564 12.57 19.49 23.46
CA PRO A 564 13.32 20.16 22.39
C PRO A 564 14.03 19.19 21.45
N GLY A 565 13.59 19.14 20.18
CA GLY A 565 14.35 18.56 19.06
C GLY A 565 13.69 18.84 17.71
N GLU A 566 14.27 18.33 16.63
CA GLU A 566 13.82 18.62 15.26
C GLU A 566 12.74 17.66 14.74
N SER A 567 12.47 16.57 15.46
CA SER A 567 11.41 15.62 15.13
C SER A 567 10.02 16.28 15.23
N PRO A 568 9.05 15.95 14.37
CA PRO A 568 7.67 16.40 14.53
C PRO A 568 7.09 16.06 15.91
N LEU A 569 7.45 14.89 16.47
CA LEU A 569 7.00 14.41 17.79
C LEU A 569 7.46 15.28 18.98
N HIS A 570 8.38 16.21 18.71
CA HIS A 570 8.99 17.08 19.71
C HIS A 570 8.32 18.46 19.77
N LYS A 571 7.35 18.76 18.90
CA LYS A 571 6.73 20.10 18.78
C LYS A 571 5.21 20.02 18.68
N GLY A 572 4.51 20.87 19.43
CA GLY A 572 3.05 21.06 19.29
C GLY A 572 2.22 19.97 19.97
N GLY A 573 2.22 19.92 21.30
CA GLY A 573 1.46 18.93 22.09
C GLY A 573 -0.05 18.92 21.78
N GLY A 574 -0.66 20.11 21.70
CA GLY A 574 -2.08 20.22 21.30
C GLY A 574 -2.28 20.02 19.80
N ILE A 575 -1.69 20.90 19.00
CA ILE A 575 -1.82 20.90 17.54
C ILE A 575 -0.43 20.95 16.92
N CYS A 576 -0.16 20.04 15.97
CA CYS A 576 1.03 20.04 15.13
C CYS A 576 0.62 20.29 13.68
N ILE A 577 1.14 21.38 13.07
CA ILE A 577 0.83 21.83 11.70
C ILE A 577 2.08 21.69 10.85
#